data_AF-K4KN81-F1
#
_entry.id   AF-K4KN81-F1
#
_cell.length_a   1.000
_cell.length_b   1.000
_cell.length_c   1.000
_cell.angle_alpha   90.00
_cell.angle_beta   90.00
_cell.angle_gamma   90.00
#
_symmetry.space_group_name_H-M   'P 1'
#
loop_
_entity.id
_entity.type
_entity.pdbx_description
1 polymer ?
#
loop_
_entity_poly.entity_id
_entity_poly.type
_entity_poly.pdbx_seq_one_letter_code
_entity_poly.pdbx_strand_id
1 'polypeptide(L)'
;MVLHTIAEEVGMHESTISRVTTQKYMHTPQGIFELKYFFSSHVSTDSGGECSSTAIRAIIKKLVAAENPKKPLSDSKITKLLEEQGIQVARRTIAKYRESLGIAASNERKRLI
;
A
#
# COMPACT_ATOMS: atom_id res chain seq x y z
N MET A 1 -6.10 8.79 -6.05
CA MET A 1 -6.86 10.04 -6.04
C MET A 1 -6.12 11.06 -5.22
N VAL A 2 -5.45 11.97 -5.91
CA VAL A 2 -4.75 13.10 -5.30
C VAL A 2 -5.78 14.13 -4.85
N LEU A 3 -5.62 14.71 -3.66
CA LEU A 3 -6.47 15.80 -3.15
C LEU A 3 -6.61 16.94 -4.15
N HIS A 4 -5.57 17.18 -4.93
CA HIS A 4 -5.50 18.19 -5.98
C HIS A 4 -6.55 17.98 -7.08
N THR A 5 -6.71 16.75 -7.58
CA THR A 5 -7.65 16.45 -8.67
C THR A 5 -9.10 16.74 -8.26
N ILE A 6 -9.46 16.42 -7.02
CA ILE A 6 -10.82 16.67 -6.49
C ILE A 6 -11.01 18.14 -6.16
N ALA A 7 -9.95 18.82 -5.69
CA ALA A 7 -9.95 20.26 -5.50
C ALA A 7 -10.25 21.01 -6.81
N GLU A 8 -9.67 20.56 -7.93
CA GLU A 8 -9.95 21.11 -9.26
C GLU A 8 -11.38 20.83 -9.75
N GLU A 9 -11.86 19.58 -9.64
CA GLU A 9 -13.21 19.21 -10.08
C GLU A 9 -14.32 19.94 -9.30
N VAL A 10 -14.12 20.14 -8.00
CA VAL A 10 -15.12 20.78 -7.12
C VAL A 10 -14.90 22.30 -7.04
N GLY A 11 -13.82 22.82 -7.64
CA GLY A 11 -13.48 24.25 -7.60
C GLY A 11 -13.16 24.77 -6.20
N MET A 12 -12.65 23.90 -5.32
CA MET A 12 -12.32 24.22 -3.93
C MET A 12 -10.82 24.06 -3.66
N HIS A 13 -10.28 24.83 -2.71
CA HIS A 13 -8.88 24.65 -2.32
C HIS A 13 -8.65 23.30 -1.62
N GLU A 14 -7.48 22.69 -1.83
CA GLU A 14 -7.05 21.46 -1.14
C GLU A 14 -7.27 21.53 0.37
N SER A 15 -6.93 22.67 0.98
CA SER A 15 -7.06 22.89 2.42
C SER A 15 -8.52 22.76 2.90
N THR A 16 -9.49 23.09 2.05
CA THR A 16 -10.91 22.96 2.35
C THR A 16 -11.35 21.49 2.28
N ILE A 17 -10.91 20.75 1.26
CA ILE A 17 -11.16 19.31 1.14
C ILE A 17 -10.52 18.53 2.30
N SER A 18 -9.29 18.88 2.68
CA SER A 18 -8.58 18.27 3.81
C SER A 18 -9.32 18.46 5.14
N ARG A 19 -9.90 19.64 5.39
CA ARG A 19 -10.72 19.91 6.57
C ARG A 19 -12.02 19.12 6.57
N VAL A 20 -12.71 19.04 5.44
CA VAL A 20 -14.01 18.35 5.32
C VAL A 20 -13.86 16.83 5.45
N THR A 21 -12.75 16.27 4.97
CA THR A 21 -12.48 14.83 5.02
C THR A 21 -11.96 14.33 6.37
N THR A 22 -11.46 15.24 7.21
CA THR A 22 -11.00 14.93 8.57
C THR A 22 -12.22 14.72 9.50
N GLN A 23 -12.19 13.69 10.35
CA GLN A 23 -13.29 13.33 11.28
C GLN A 23 -14.63 12.93 10.62
N LYS A 24 -14.66 12.74 9.30
CA LYS A 24 -15.79 12.11 8.61
C LYS A 24 -15.48 10.64 8.38
N TYR A 25 -16.49 9.80 8.56
CA TYR A 25 -16.36 8.35 8.41
C TYR A 25 -17.33 7.88 7.33
N MET A 26 -16.84 7.00 6.47
CA MET A 26 -17.63 6.39 5.40
C MET A 26 -17.91 4.94 5.76
N HIS A 27 -19.20 4.57 5.74
CA HIS A 27 -19.61 3.19 5.88
C HIS A 27 -19.50 2.49 4.52
N THR A 28 -18.66 1.46 4.47
CA THR A 28 -18.48 0.62 3.27
C THR A 28 -18.89 -0.81 3.58
N PRO A 29 -19.18 -1.65 2.57
CA PRO A 29 -19.47 -3.07 2.80
C PRO A 29 -18.35 -3.85 3.52
N GLN A 30 -17.13 -3.33 3.53
CA GLN A 30 -15.97 -3.93 4.22
C GLN A 30 -15.67 -3.30 5.59
N GLY A 31 -16.48 -2.33 6.03
CA GLY A 31 -16.31 -1.67 7.33
C GLY A 31 -16.37 -0.15 7.26
N ILE A 32 -16.11 0.48 8.40
CA ILE A 32 -16.12 1.95 8.55
C ILE A 32 -14.67 2.45 8.41
N PHE A 33 -14.45 3.39 7.49
CA PHE A 33 -13.15 4.00 7.26
C PHE A 33 -13.23 5.52 7.39
N GLU A 34 -12.18 6.14 7.92
CA GLU A 34 -12.08 7.60 7.89
C GLU A 34 -11.98 8.07 6.44
N LEU A 35 -12.75 9.09 6.08
CA LEU A 35 -12.87 9.58 4.71
C LEU A 35 -11.50 10.04 4.16
N LYS A 36 -10.67 10.64 5.02
CA LYS A 36 -9.27 11.01 4.73
C LYS A 36 -8.39 9.85 4.24
N TYR A 37 -8.69 8.61 4.62
CA TYR A 37 -7.93 7.42 4.22
C TYR A 37 -7.85 7.29 2.69
N PHE A 38 -8.90 7.70 1.97
CA PHE A 38 -8.98 7.63 0.52
C PHE A 38 -8.25 8.77 -0.22
N PHE A 39 -7.85 9.82 0.50
CA PHE A 39 -7.27 11.06 -0.06
C PHE A 39 -5.81 11.29 0.34
N SER A 40 -5.13 10.24 0.82
CA SER A 40 -3.73 10.34 1.24
C SER A 40 -2.78 10.58 0.05
N SER A 41 -1.84 11.51 0.24
CA SER A 41 -0.71 11.78 -0.66
C SER A 41 0.21 10.57 -0.75
N HIS A 42 -0.02 9.67 -1.71
CA HIS A 42 0.88 8.56 -1.98
C HIS A 42 1.80 8.85 -3.17
N VAL A 43 3.05 8.45 -2.95
CA VAL A 43 4.22 8.54 -3.81
C VAL A 43 3.90 8.17 -5.26
N SER A 44 4.09 9.12 -6.15
CA SER A 44 3.98 8.96 -7.60
C SER A 44 4.89 7.84 -8.09
N THR A 45 4.33 6.87 -8.81
CA THR A 45 5.08 5.93 -9.64
C THR A 45 4.81 6.27 -11.10
N ASP A 46 5.89 6.27 -11.88
CA ASP A 46 6.00 6.79 -13.26
C ASP A 46 5.23 5.96 -14.32
N SER A 47 4.25 5.16 -13.92
CA SER A 47 3.52 4.25 -14.82
C SER A 47 2.03 4.13 -14.51
N GLY A 48 1.41 5.20 -14.00
CA GLY A 48 -0.06 5.37 -13.99
C GLY A 48 -0.85 4.40 -13.09
N GLY A 49 -0.20 3.57 -12.29
CA GLY A 49 -0.84 2.68 -11.32
C GLY A 49 -0.81 3.30 -9.92
N GLU A 50 -1.85 4.04 -9.53
CA GLU A 50 -2.04 4.52 -8.16
C GLU A 50 -2.36 3.36 -7.19
N CYS A 51 -1.42 2.46 -6.94
CA CYS A 51 -1.56 1.47 -5.88
C CYS A 51 -1.27 2.12 -4.52
N SER A 52 -2.32 2.37 -3.72
CA SER A 52 -2.20 2.93 -2.38
C SER A 52 -1.25 2.09 -1.52
N SER A 53 -0.46 2.72 -0.63
CA SER A 53 0.49 1.97 0.22
C SER A 53 -0.18 0.91 1.08
N THR A 54 -1.46 1.08 1.41
CA THR A 54 -2.24 0.08 2.14
C THR A 54 -2.56 -1.14 1.29
N ALA A 55 -2.81 -0.96 0.00
CA ALA A 55 -3.00 -2.07 -0.95
C ALA A 55 -1.69 -2.86 -1.09
N ILE A 56 -0.56 -2.17 -1.27
CA ILE A 56 0.77 -2.81 -1.33
C ILE A 56 1.06 -3.60 -0.04
N ARG A 57 0.79 -3.02 1.13
CA ARG A 57 0.94 -3.72 2.42
C ARG A 57 0.05 -4.96 2.51
N ALA A 58 -1.20 -4.88 2.07
CA ALA A 58 -2.12 -6.01 2.06
C ALA A 58 -1.65 -7.13 1.11
N ILE A 59 -1.13 -6.78 -0.07
CA ILE A 59 -0.58 -7.72 -1.05
C ILE A 59 0.67 -8.41 -0.47
N ILE A 60 1.61 -7.65 0.11
CA ILE A 60 2.80 -8.21 0.78
C ILE A 60 2.36 -9.21 1.86
N LYS A 61 1.38 -8.86 2.71
CA LYS A 61 0.87 -9.76 3.74
C LYS A 61 0.27 -11.05 3.15
N LYS A 62 -0.51 -10.95 2.06
CA LYS A 62 -1.07 -12.13 1.36
C LYS A 62 0.03 -13.01 0.76
N LEU A 63 1.01 -12.42 0.09
CA LEU A 63 2.13 -13.15 -0.53
C LEU A 63 2.98 -13.88 0.52
N VAL A 64 3.25 -13.22 1.64
CA VAL A 64 3.96 -13.84 2.77
C VAL A 64 3.12 -14.93 3.43
N ALA A 65 1.81 -14.75 3.59
CA ALA A 65 0.94 -15.79 4.15
C ALA A 65 0.83 -17.05 3.28
N ALA A 66 0.94 -16.89 1.95
CA ALA A 66 0.92 -17.99 0.99
C ALA A 66 2.31 -18.57 0.66
N GLU A 67 3.38 -18.10 1.33
CA GLU A 67 4.73 -18.52 1.00
C GLU A 67 5.05 -19.94 1.49
N ASN A 68 5.98 -20.60 0.80
CA ASN A 68 6.50 -21.89 1.25
C ASN A 68 7.51 -21.69 2.40
N PRO A 69 7.29 -22.24 3.60
CA PRO A 69 8.20 -22.08 4.75
C PRO A 69 9.62 -22.60 4.51
N LYS A 70 9.81 -23.54 3.57
CA LYS A 70 11.13 -24.07 3.18
C LYS A 70 11.92 -23.10 2.30
N LYS A 71 11.23 -22.23 1.57
CA LYS A 71 11.83 -21.26 0.64
C LYS A 71 11.05 -19.93 0.72
N PRO A 72 11.23 -19.17 1.80
CA PRO A 72 10.54 -17.89 1.99
C PRO A 72 10.85 -16.94 0.84
N LEU A 73 9.88 -16.09 0.51
CA LEU A 73 10.01 -15.10 -0.55
C LEU A 73 10.94 -13.98 -0.09
N SER A 74 12.00 -13.74 -0.85
CA SER A 74 12.88 -12.58 -0.64
C SER A 74 12.20 -11.30 -1.11
N ASP A 75 12.59 -10.16 -0.54
CA ASP A 75 12.04 -8.86 -0.92
C ASP A 75 12.18 -8.61 -2.44
N SER A 76 13.30 -9.04 -3.05
CA SER A 76 13.51 -8.94 -4.51
C SER A 76 12.53 -9.79 -5.32
N LYS A 77 12.10 -10.95 -4.79
CA LYS A 77 11.12 -11.80 -5.46
C LYS A 77 9.71 -11.22 -5.34
N ILE A 78 9.41 -10.59 -4.20
CA ILE A 78 8.16 -9.85 -4.00
C ILE A 78 8.12 -8.63 -4.93
N THR A 79 9.23 -7.90 -5.11
CA THR A 79 9.33 -6.83 -6.13
C THR A 79 8.96 -7.32 -7.51
N LYS A 80 9.56 -8.42 -7.99
CA LYS A 80 9.26 -8.98 -9.32
C LYS A 80 7.79 -9.37 -9.48
N LEU A 81 7.20 -10.01 -8.47
CA LEU A 81 5.78 -10.38 -8.49
C LEU A 81 4.85 -9.16 -8.56
N LEU A 82 5.23 -8.06 -7.90
CA LEU A 82 4.51 -6.80 -7.98
C LEU A 82 4.71 -6.13 -9.35
N GLU A 83 5.92 -6.17 -9.91
CA GLU A 83 6.21 -5.68 -11.27
C GLU A 83 5.40 -6.42 -12.33
N GLU A 84 5.26 -7.75 -12.22
CA GLU A 84 4.40 -8.58 -13.08
C GLU A 84 2.91 -8.18 -12.99
N GLN A 85 2.48 -7.62 -11.85
CA GLN A 85 1.13 -7.07 -11.65
C GLN A 85 1.00 -5.59 -12.08
N GLY A 86 2.05 -5.02 -12.69
CA GLY A 86 2.09 -3.62 -13.11
C GLY A 86 2.40 -2.63 -11.98
N ILE A 87 2.81 -3.11 -10.80
CA ILE A 87 3.11 -2.28 -9.63
C ILE A 87 4.63 -2.15 -9.48
N GLN A 88 5.17 -1.01 -9.89
CA GLN A 88 6.60 -0.71 -9.77
C GLN A 88 6.95 -0.28 -8.34
N VAL A 89 7.57 -1.15 -7.55
CA VAL A 89 7.94 -0.85 -6.16
C VAL A 89 9.39 -1.20 -5.88
N ALA A 90 10.17 -0.22 -5.45
CA ALA A 90 11.56 -0.44 -5.07
C ALA A 90 11.67 -1.43 -3.90
N ARG A 91 12.68 -2.30 -3.93
CA ARG A 91 12.97 -3.29 -2.88
C ARG A 91 13.03 -2.67 -1.47
N ARG A 92 13.62 -1.47 -1.33
CA ARG A 92 13.71 -0.74 -0.04
C ARG A 92 12.32 -0.38 0.51
N THR A 93 11.38 -0.04 -0.35
CA THR A 93 10.00 0.28 0.02
C THR A 93 9.27 -0.97 0.53
N ILE A 94 9.50 -2.13 -0.10
CA ILE A 94 8.97 -3.42 0.35
C ILE A 94 9.54 -3.77 1.72
N ALA A 95 10.85 -3.62 1.93
CA ALA A 95 11.47 -3.89 3.23
C ALA A 95 10.86 -3.01 4.34
N LYS A 96 10.69 -1.71 4.10
CA LYS A 96 10.04 -0.79 5.04
C LYS A 96 8.59 -1.20 5.35
N TYR A 97 7.82 -1.60 4.33
CA TYR A 97 6.45 -2.07 4.54
C TYR A 97 6.39 -3.42 5.26
N ARG A 98 7.30 -4.34 4.97
CA ARG A 98 7.43 -5.61 5.67
C ARG A 98 7.72 -5.41 7.16
N GLU A 99 8.67 -4.54 7.48
CA GLU A 99 9.00 -4.16 8.86
C GLU A 99 7.80 -3.54 9.58
N SER A 100 7.07 -2.64 8.91
CA SER A 100 5.85 -2.04 9.49
C SER A 100 4.73 -3.06 9.79
N LEU A 101 4.78 -4.24 9.15
CA LEU A 101 3.85 -5.35 9.36
C LEU A 101 4.36 -6.39 10.38
N GLY A 102 5.55 -6.17 10.98
CA GLY A 102 6.16 -7.12 11.92
C GLY A 102 6.63 -8.43 11.29
N ILE A 103 6.80 -8.47 9.97
CA ILE A 103 7.23 -9.67 9.26
C ILE A 103 8.77 -9.71 9.25
N ALA A 104 9.37 -10.78 9.75
CA ALA A 104 10.81 -10.98 9.80
C ALA A 104 11.47 -11.10 8.41
N ALA A 105 12.80 -10.94 8.33
CA ALA A 105 13.50 -11.03 7.05
C ALA A 105 13.37 -12.44 6.44
N SER A 106 13.53 -12.57 5.11
CA SER A 106 13.46 -13.89 4.45
C SER A 106 14.45 -14.91 5.04
N ASN A 107 15.57 -14.45 5.59
CA ASN A 107 16.57 -15.32 6.20
C ASN A 107 16.10 -15.90 7.55
N GLU A 108 15.37 -15.12 8.34
CA GLU A 108 14.84 -15.52 9.65
C GLU A 108 13.56 -16.35 9.50
N ARG A 109 12.82 -16.18 8.39
CA ARG A 109 11.61 -16.96 8.07
C ARG A 109 11.91 -18.37 7.54
N LYS A 110 13.16 -18.66 7.17
CA LYS A 110 13.54 -19.96 6.61
C LYS A 110 13.59 -21.00 7.72
N ARG A 111 12.59 -21.89 7.77
CA ARG A 111 12.62 -23.04 8.67
C ARG A 111 13.43 -24.18 8.03
N LEU A 112 14.57 -24.49 8.63
CA LEU A 112 15.33 -25.72 8.36
C LEU A 112 14.69 -26.84 9.18
N ILE A 113 13.66 -27.49 8.62
CA ILE A 113 13.18 -28.80 9.10
C ILE A 113 13.39 -29.78 7.96
#